data_AF-A0A6G9Y7M4-F1
#
_entry.id   AF-A0A6G9Y7M4-F1
#
_cell.length_a   1.000
_cell.length_b   1.000
_cell.length_c   1.000
_cell.angle_alpha   90.00
_cell.angle_beta   90.00
_cell.angle_gamma   90.00
#
_symmetry.space_group_name_H-M   'P 1'
#
loop_
_entity.id
_entity.type
_entity.pdbx_description
1 polymer ?
#
loop_
_entity_poly.entity_id
_entity_poly.type
_entity_poly.pdbx_seq_one_letter_code
_entity_poly.pdbx_strand_id
1 'polypeptide(L)'
;MTNSQVPSVPNVTVAGSTNRSGTISVRATDQGMPVEIKFERSEYRYGAQSLANEILRLTKRSTLVAKARRREVLAEAGLPDDILDKLGLPTRQAAVDELDRLDDADTGPTSWMRPV
;
A
#
# COMPACT_ATOMS: atom_id res chain seq x y z
N MET A 1 8.74 27.66 31.53
CA MET A 1 7.55 27.43 30.68
C MET A 1 7.97 26.52 29.55
N THR A 2 7.82 25.20 29.71
CA THR A 2 8.24 24.23 28.70
C THR A 2 7.04 23.95 27.80
N ASN A 3 7.07 24.49 26.59
CA ASN A 3 6.03 24.30 25.59
C ASN A 3 5.99 22.82 25.19
N SER A 4 5.04 22.06 25.75
CA SER A 4 4.82 20.66 25.39
C SER A 4 4.10 20.64 24.05
N GLN A 5 4.88 20.55 22.98
CA GLN A 5 4.37 20.45 21.63
C GLN A 5 3.76 19.05 21.48
N VAL A 6 2.43 18.96 21.59
CA VAL A 6 1.70 17.71 21.36
C VAL A 6 2.06 17.23 19.95
N PRO A 7 2.56 16.00 19.77
CA PRO A 7 2.86 15.49 18.44
C PRO A 7 1.59 15.54 17.60
N SER A 8 1.61 16.36 16.55
CA SER A 8 0.47 16.51 15.64
C SER A 8 0.34 15.23 14.83
N VAL A 9 -0.71 14.46 15.11
CA VAL A 9 -1.07 13.27 14.34
C VAL A 9 -1.40 13.72 12.91
N PRO A 10 -0.67 13.25 11.88
CA PRO A 10 -0.92 13.66 10.50
C PRO A 10 -2.35 13.29 10.08
N ASN A 11 -2.99 14.06 9.20
CA ASN A 11 -4.36 13.74 8.77
C ASN A 11 -4.42 12.45 7.93
N VAL A 12 -3.38 12.22 7.12
CA VAL A 12 -3.19 11.02 6.31
C VAL A 12 -1.75 10.55 6.43
N THR A 13 -1.53 9.24 6.32
CA THR A 13 -0.19 8.66 6.15
C THR A 13 0.04 8.27 4.69
N VAL A 14 1.30 8.25 4.29
CA VAL A 14 1.74 7.91 2.92
C VAL A 14 2.80 6.81 2.99
N ALA A 15 2.69 5.84 2.10
CA ALA A 15 3.70 4.81 1.88
C ALA A 15 3.90 4.57 0.37
N GLY A 16 4.98 3.89 0.02
CA GLY A 16 5.36 3.62 -1.36
C GLY A 16 5.61 2.14 -1.62
N SER A 17 5.34 1.71 -2.85
CA SER A 17 5.57 0.36 -3.37
C SER A 17 6.21 0.46 -4.74
N THR A 18 7.01 -0.53 -5.09
CA THR A 18 7.62 -0.68 -6.41
C THR A 18 7.32 -2.05 -6.98
N ASN A 19 7.25 -2.15 -8.30
CA ASN A 19 7.22 -3.44 -8.98
C ASN A 19 8.59 -4.15 -8.85
N ARG A 20 8.61 -5.45 -9.17
CA ARG A 20 9.80 -6.31 -9.02
C ARG A 20 11.02 -5.82 -9.81
N SER A 21 10.79 -5.23 -10.99
CA SER A 21 11.84 -4.69 -11.86
C SER A 21 12.32 -3.30 -11.43
N GLY A 22 11.66 -2.64 -10.48
CA GLY A 22 11.98 -1.27 -10.07
C GLY A 22 11.57 -0.19 -11.08
N THR A 23 10.90 -0.57 -12.17
CA THR A 23 10.57 0.32 -13.29
C THR A 23 9.28 1.10 -13.09
N ILE A 24 8.43 0.71 -12.12
CA ILE A 24 7.21 1.41 -11.73
C ILE A 24 7.18 1.53 -10.21
N SER A 25 6.97 2.75 -9.70
CA SER A 25 6.75 3.01 -8.28
C SER A 25 5.56 3.94 -8.06
N VAL A 26 4.81 3.68 -7.00
CA VAL A 26 3.63 4.47 -6.61
C VAL A 26 3.69 4.76 -5.13
N ARG A 27 3.43 6.01 -4.73
CA ARG A 27 3.12 6.36 -3.34
C ARG A 27 1.65 6.71 -3.23
N ALA A 28 1.00 6.18 -2.20
CA ALA A 28 -0.41 6.39 -1.96
C ALA A 28 -0.68 6.68 -0.49
N THR A 29 -1.79 7.38 -0.25
CA THR A 29 -2.31 7.61 1.09
C THR A 29 -2.97 6.35 1.66
N ASP A 30 -3.18 6.34 2.97
CA ASP A 30 -4.03 5.36 3.67
C ASP A 30 -5.51 5.37 3.22
N GLN A 31 -5.93 6.39 2.46
CA GLN A 31 -7.27 6.51 1.86
C GLN A 31 -7.36 6.03 0.40
N GLY A 32 -6.30 5.46 -0.17
CA GLY A 32 -6.35 4.98 -1.57
C GLY A 32 -5.94 5.99 -2.63
N MET A 33 -5.54 7.21 -2.25
CA MET A 33 -5.19 8.27 -3.21
C MET A 33 -3.71 8.18 -3.60
N PRO A 34 -3.35 7.92 -4.87
CA PRO A 34 -1.97 8.05 -5.32
C PRO A 34 -1.54 9.53 -5.28
N VAL A 35 -0.38 9.80 -4.66
CA VAL A 35 0.21 11.14 -4.54
C VAL A 35 1.48 11.30 -5.36
N GLU A 36 2.10 10.19 -5.77
CA GLU A 36 3.27 10.17 -6.63
C GLU A 36 3.26 8.88 -7.46
N ILE A 37 3.50 9.00 -8.78
CA ILE A 37 3.62 7.87 -9.71
C ILE A 37 4.88 8.12 -10.55
N LYS A 38 5.76 7.12 -10.63
CA LYS A 38 6.95 7.13 -11.48
C LYS A 38 6.99 5.83 -12.28
N PHE A 39 7.29 5.93 -13.57
CA PHE A 39 7.55 4.77 -14.41
C PHE A 39 8.52 5.08 -15.54
N GLU A 40 9.27 4.07 -15.96
CA GLU A 40 10.21 4.18 -17.06
C GLU A 40 9.52 4.13 -18.43
N ARG A 41 10.18 4.70 -19.45
CA ARG A 41 9.71 4.65 -20.84
C ARG A 41 9.62 3.21 -21.38
N SER A 42 10.39 2.29 -20.82
CA SER A 42 10.35 0.87 -21.18
C SER A 42 8.97 0.24 -20.95
N GLU A 43 8.16 0.77 -20.02
CA GLU A 43 6.83 0.27 -19.69
C GLU A 43 5.79 0.50 -20.80
N TYR A 44 5.99 1.50 -21.66
CA TYR A 44 5.06 1.78 -22.76
C TYR A 44 4.92 0.61 -23.73
N ARG A 45 5.95 -0.26 -23.83
CA ARG A 45 5.95 -1.41 -24.75
C ARG A 45 4.89 -2.46 -24.42
N TYR A 46 4.42 -2.50 -23.16
CA TYR A 46 3.41 -3.46 -22.70
C TYR A 46 1.97 -2.93 -22.89
N GLY A 47 1.82 -1.67 -23.31
CA GLY A 47 0.53 -1.03 -23.55
C GLY A 47 -0.08 -0.36 -22.33
N ALA A 48 -0.99 0.59 -22.59
CA ALA A 48 -1.57 1.46 -21.56
C ALA A 48 -2.36 0.68 -20.50
N GLN A 49 -3.07 -0.39 -20.88
CA GLN A 49 -3.84 -1.19 -19.92
C GLN A 49 -2.94 -1.93 -18.93
N SER A 50 -1.82 -2.49 -19.41
CA SER A 50 -0.86 -3.18 -18.54
C SER A 50 -0.26 -2.21 -17.52
N LEU A 51 0.13 -1.01 -17.97
CA LEU A 51 0.64 0.04 -17.09
C LEU A 51 -0.41 0.50 -16.08
N ALA A 52 -1.66 0.72 -16.50
CA ALA A 52 -2.75 1.12 -15.62
C ALA A 52 -3.04 0.06 -14.54
N ASN A 53 -3.06 -1.22 -14.92
CA ASN A 53 -3.25 -2.33 -13.99
C ASN A 53 -2.13 -2.38 -12.96
N GLU A 54 -0.88 -2.20 -13.38
CA GLU A 54 0.27 -2.21 -12.48
C GLU A 54 0.28 -1.00 -11.54
N ILE A 55 -0.07 0.19 -12.03
CA ILE A 55 -0.23 1.39 -11.20
C ILE A 55 -1.35 1.16 -10.16
N LEU A 56 -2.49 0.59 -10.55
CA LEU A 56 -3.57 0.28 -9.63
C LEU A 56 -3.15 -0.73 -8.56
N ARG A 57 -2.44 -1.79 -8.98
CA ARG A 57 -1.87 -2.80 -8.07
C ARG A 57 -0.94 -2.17 -7.04
N LEU A 58 0.03 -1.37 -7.49
CA LEU A 58 0.96 -0.67 -6.60
C LEU A 58 0.27 0.37 -5.72
N THR A 59 -0.80 1.01 -6.19
CA THR A 59 -1.63 1.92 -5.38
C THR A 59 -2.26 1.16 -4.21
N LYS A 60 -2.89 0.01 -4.48
CA LYS A 60 -3.50 -0.84 -3.44
C LYS A 60 -2.46 -1.29 -2.39
N ARG A 61 -1.29 -1.74 -2.85
CA ARG A 61 -0.18 -2.11 -1.95
C ARG A 61 0.27 -0.95 -1.08
N SER A 62 0.54 0.20 -1.69
CA SER A 62 0.97 1.41 -0.98
C SER A 62 -0.06 1.89 0.04
N THR A 63 -1.35 1.80 -0.28
CA THR A 63 -2.42 2.14 0.66
C THR A 63 -2.49 1.19 1.84
N LEU A 64 -2.30 -0.10 1.63
CA LEU A 64 -2.28 -1.08 2.71
C LEU A 64 -1.13 -0.84 3.70
N VAL A 65 0.07 -0.57 3.17
CA VAL A 65 1.24 -0.19 3.98
C VAL A 65 0.98 1.13 4.72
N ALA A 66 0.37 2.12 4.05
CA ALA A 66 0.01 3.38 4.68
C ALA A 66 -0.99 3.17 5.83
N LYS A 67 -2.03 2.34 5.66
CA LYS A 67 -2.99 2.03 6.72
C LYS A 67 -2.34 1.35 7.93
N ALA A 68 -1.41 0.42 7.72
CA ALA A 68 -0.64 -0.19 8.82
C ALA A 68 0.17 0.86 9.58
N ARG A 69 0.86 1.75 8.84
CA ARG A 69 1.57 2.89 9.44
C ARG A 69 0.64 3.85 10.18
N ARG A 70 -0.57 4.09 9.66
CA ARG A 70 -1.61 4.90 10.31
C ARG A 70 -1.99 4.31 11.65
N ARG A 71 -2.12 2.98 11.73
CA ARG A 71 -2.37 2.27 12.98
C ARG A 71 -1.27 2.55 14.00
N GLU A 72 -0.01 2.36 13.61
CA GLU A 72 1.15 2.58 14.48
C GLU A 72 1.19 4.02 15.02
N VAL A 73 0.97 5.01 14.15
CA VAL A 73 0.94 6.43 14.53
C VAL A 73 -0.18 6.74 15.53
N LEU A 74 -1.37 6.17 15.34
CA LEU A 74 -2.50 6.41 16.24
C LEU A 74 -2.37 5.64 17.57
N ALA A 75 -1.81 4.43 17.54
CA ALA A 75 -1.51 3.66 18.74
C ALA A 75 -0.48 4.39 19.62
N GLU A 76 0.57 4.95 19.01
CA GLU A 76 1.57 5.78 19.71
C GLU A 76 0.95 7.07 20.29
N ALA A 77 -0.10 7.59 19.64
CA ALA A 77 -0.88 8.72 20.16
C ALA A 77 -1.87 8.32 21.28
N GLY A 78 -1.87 7.05 21.72
CA GLY A 78 -2.68 6.54 22.82
C GLY A 78 -4.05 6.01 22.43
N LEU A 79 -4.32 5.78 21.14
CA LEU A 79 -5.60 5.25 20.69
C LEU A 79 -5.68 3.73 20.97
N PRO A 80 -6.73 3.23 21.65
CA PRO A 80 -6.88 1.80 21.94
C PRO A 80 -7.06 0.94 20.70
N ASP A 81 -6.63 -0.33 20.78
CA ASP A 81 -6.72 -1.29 19.66
C ASP A 81 -8.14 -1.51 19.15
N ASP A 82 -9.16 -1.51 20.02
CA ASP A 82 -10.55 -1.70 19.61
C ASP A 82 -11.08 -0.54 18.75
N ILE A 83 -10.57 0.68 18.98
CA ILE A 83 -10.87 1.84 18.14
C ILE A 83 -10.12 1.74 16.81
N LEU A 84 -8.85 1.33 16.84
CA LEU A 84 -8.05 1.11 15.62
C LEU A 84 -8.67 0.04 14.70
N ASP A 85 -9.22 -1.02 15.30
CA ASP A 85 -9.95 -2.07 14.58
C ASP A 85 -11.23 -1.53 13.94
N LYS A 86 -12.01 -0.70 14.67
CA LYS A 86 -13.21 -0.03 14.14
C LYS A 86 -12.90 0.94 12.99
N LEU A 87 -11.70 1.54 12.99
CA LEU A 87 -11.22 2.38 11.88
C LEU A 87 -10.78 1.55 10.67
N GLY A 88 -10.75 0.22 10.77
CA GLY A 88 -10.33 -0.67 9.69
C GLY A 88 -8.84 -0.56 9.37
N LEU A 89 -8.03 -0.19 10.37
CA LEU A 89 -6.58 -0.09 10.21
C LEU A 89 -5.94 -1.45 10.51
N PRO A 90 -5.31 -2.11 9.53
CA PRO A 90 -4.73 -3.43 9.74
C PRO A 90 -3.52 -3.33 10.68
N THR A 91 -3.28 -4.41 11.43
CA THR A 91 -1.99 -4.60 12.08
C THR A 91 -0.90 -4.78 11.01
N ARG A 92 0.36 -4.61 11.42
CA ARG A 92 1.50 -4.86 10.52
C ARG A 92 1.47 -6.29 9.95
N GLN A 93 1.15 -7.28 10.77
CA GLN A 93 1.07 -8.67 10.32
C GLN A 93 -0.08 -8.87 9.31
N ALA A 94 -1.28 -8.37 9.62
CA ALA A 94 -2.41 -8.48 8.70
C ALA A 94 -2.16 -7.76 7.36
N ALA A 95 -1.42 -6.66 7.37
CA ALA A 95 -1.00 -5.98 6.16
C ALA A 95 -0.01 -6.81 5.34
N VAL A 96 0.94 -7.51 5.98
CA VAL A 96 1.85 -8.45 5.29
C VAL A 96 1.05 -9.58 4.64
N ASP A 97 0.16 -10.24 5.40
CA ASP A 97 -0.64 -11.36 4.89
C ASP A 97 -1.53 -10.95 3.70
N GLU A 98 -2.06 -9.72 3.71
CA GLU A 98 -2.82 -9.17 2.58
C GLU A 98 -1.93 -8.79 1.39
N LEU A 99 -0.72 -8.26 1.62
CA LEU A 99 0.24 -7.99 0.55
C LEU A 99 0.65 -9.28 -0.19
N ASP A 100 0.86 -10.36 0.56
CA ASP A 100 1.17 -11.67 -0.01
C ASP A 100 0.01 -12.18 -0.87
N ARG A 101 -1.23 -12.09 -0.36
CA ARG A 101 -2.44 -12.43 -1.15
C ARG A 101 -2.61 -11.59 -2.41
N LEU A 102 -2.28 -10.30 -2.36
CA LEU A 102 -2.32 -9.43 -3.55
C LEU A 102 -1.27 -9.88 -4.59
N ASP A 103 -0.05 -10.19 -4.16
CA ASP A 103 1.00 -10.65 -5.08
C ASP A 103 0.67 -12.03 -5.70
N ASP A 104 0.05 -12.93 -4.92
CA ASP A 104 -0.40 -14.24 -5.39
C ASP A 104 -1.56 -14.13 -6.40
N ALA A 105 -2.55 -13.27 -6.14
CA ALA A 105 -3.69 -13.07 -7.02
C ALA A 105 -3.30 -12.50 -8.40
N ASP A 106 -2.28 -11.65 -8.44
CA ASP A 106 -1.78 -11.06 -9.68
C ASP A 106 -0.85 -12.01 -10.46
N THR A 107 -0.27 -13.00 -9.80
CA THR A 107 0.46 -14.09 -10.44
C THR A 107 -0.54 -15.18 -10.83
N GLY A 108 -1.31 -14.96 -11.91
CA GLY A 108 -2.22 -15.98 -12.47
C GLY A 108 -1.55 -17.37 -12.58
N PRO A 109 -2.31 -18.48 -12.59
CA PRO A 109 -1.76 -19.82 -12.41
C PRO A 109 -0.57 -20.07 -13.34
N THR A 110 0.62 -20.27 -12.76
CA THR A 110 1.85 -20.64 -13.47
C THR A 110 1.85 -22.10 -13.94
N SER A 111 0.68 -22.75 -13.97
CA SER A 111 0.54 -24.10 -14.49
C SER A 111 0.71 -24.07 -16.01
N TRP A 112 1.84 -24.64 -16.45
CA TRP A 112 2.07 -25.03 -17.84
C TRP A 112 1.22 -26.24 -18.26
N MET A 113 0.42 -26.80 -17.37
CA MET A 113 -0.49 -27.90 -17.67
C MET A 113 -1.89 -27.35 -17.92
N ARG A 114 -2.35 -27.51 -19.16
CA ARG A 114 -3.77 -27.44 -19.48
C ARG A 114 -4.49 -28.51 -18.65
N PRO A 115 -5.62 -28.18 -17.99
CA PRO A 115 -6.49 -29.20 -17.43
C PRO A 115 -6.97 -30.10 -18.59
N VAL A 116 -6.88 -31.41 -18.39
CA VAL A 116 -7.52 -32.45 -19.22
C VAL A 116 -8.85 -32.85 -18.63
#